data_AF-A0A168NF86-F1
#
_entry.id   AF-A0A168NF86-F1
#
_cell.length_a   1.000
_cell.length_b   1.000
_cell.length_c   1.000
_cell.angle_alpha   90.00
_cell.angle_beta   90.00
_cell.angle_gamma   90.00
#
_symmetry.space_group_name_H-M   'P 1'
#
loop_
_entity.id
_entity.type
_entity.pdbx_description
1 polymer ?
#
loop_
_entity_poly.entity_id
_entity_poly.type
_entity_poly.pdbx_seq_one_letter_code
_entity_poly.pdbx_strand_id
1 'polypeptide(L)'
;MNENRLNVFDKHRCVKNICLIAALTAGLVGSSMLPPISKESTVYNNVAMAAGVAILAPTISVSGNPTSWQNTDATISITAADENGVASITLPDGTVVNGSTASFKAVQNGSYTVKALDKAGNVATQIITVNKIDKTAPIAPTIIKNEDDYGINITMLPGNDIDSGVKEVDYSVDEGSYELYSKFPSNFCNTIMLPRFYIIKAKTIDNAGNESKETFLINNNLPPAKVGVTLINVAGKTLAQSDIDAAQAAIDSLPQGVDKAKYNIQLRGIRQRVQAATAQQIVKANYALMLTSRTRLKVDYDYAESLVQALPDSSSKTNLQNTLNLILKYLK
;
A
#
# COMPACT_ATOMS: atom_id res chain seq x y z
N MET A 1 -5.59 48.88 -0.39
CA MET A 1 -6.40 49.79 0.47
C MET A 1 -7.83 49.24 0.44
N ASN A 2 -8.14 48.32 1.36
CA ASN A 2 -9.08 48.50 2.50
C ASN A 2 -10.48 48.96 2.05
N GLU A 3 -11.48 48.08 1.91
CA GLU A 3 -12.32 47.37 2.91
C GLU A 3 -13.50 48.18 3.48
N ASN A 4 -14.73 47.67 3.20
CA ASN A 4 -15.95 47.50 4.05
C ASN A 4 -17.26 47.78 3.27
N ARG A 5 -18.06 46.78 2.87
CA ARG A 5 -19.03 45.89 3.59
C ARG A 5 -20.35 46.57 4.00
N LEU A 6 -21.50 46.12 3.43
CA LEU A 6 -22.56 45.35 4.12
C LEU A 6 -23.78 45.00 3.23
N ASN A 7 -24.34 43.83 3.51
CA ASN A 7 -25.39 43.04 2.82
C ASN A 7 -26.83 43.59 2.96
N VAL A 8 -27.72 43.21 2.02
CA VAL A 8 -29.09 42.72 2.33
C VAL A 8 -29.55 41.67 1.29
N PHE A 9 -29.95 40.49 1.76
CA PHE A 9 -30.70 39.41 1.10
C PHE A 9 -32.17 39.80 0.91
N ASP A 10 -32.88 39.39 -0.16
CA ASP A 10 -34.07 38.55 0.03
C ASP A 10 -34.60 37.80 -1.22
N LYS A 11 -35.20 36.66 -0.90
CA LYS A 11 -35.65 35.51 -1.68
C LYS A 11 -36.92 35.78 -2.48
N HIS A 12 -36.99 35.22 -3.69
CA HIS A 12 -38.26 34.87 -4.32
C HIS A 12 -38.70 33.46 -3.88
N ARG A 13 -39.75 33.39 -3.04
CA ARG A 13 -40.52 32.16 -2.78
C ARG A 13 -42.02 32.45 -2.86
N CYS A 14 -42.67 31.66 -3.71
CA CYS A 14 -43.92 30.93 -3.46
C CYS A 14 -45.09 31.71 -2.83
N VAL A 15 -46.07 32.08 -3.65
CA VAL A 15 -47.38 32.56 -3.16
C VAL A 15 -48.26 31.36 -2.80
N LYS A 16 -48.78 31.42 -1.59
CA LYS A 16 -49.56 30.44 -0.83
C LYS A 16 -50.96 30.20 -1.42
N ASN A 17 -51.36 28.93 -1.48
CA ASN A 17 -52.76 28.50 -1.46
C ASN A 17 -53.28 28.65 -0.03
N ILE A 18 -54.29 29.50 0.18
CA ILE A 18 -54.97 29.71 1.47
C ILE A 18 -56.25 28.86 1.49
N CYS A 19 -56.28 27.95 2.46
CA CYS A 19 -57.47 27.26 2.95
C CYS A 19 -58.20 28.20 3.92
N LEU A 20 -59.51 28.39 3.79
CA LEU A 20 -60.32 29.12 4.77
C LEU A 20 -61.59 28.32 5.11
N ILE A 21 -61.67 27.90 6.38
CA ILE A 21 -62.81 27.23 7.00
C ILE A 21 -63.60 28.26 7.84
N ALA A 22 -64.92 28.19 7.70
CA ALA A 22 -66.01 28.58 8.60
C ALA A 22 -66.21 30.05 9.06
N ALA A 23 -67.43 30.56 8.80
CA ALA A 23 -68.25 31.25 9.80
C ALA A 23 -69.75 31.21 9.41
N LEU A 24 -70.55 30.64 10.30
CA LEU A 24 -72.02 30.67 10.33
C LEU A 24 -72.50 32.06 10.77
N THR A 25 -73.50 32.66 10.11
CA THR A 25 -74.56 33.48 10.77
C THR A 25 -75.79 33.56 9.86
N ALA A 26 -76.97 33.50 10.49
CA ALA A 26 -78.28 33.42 9.86
C ALA A 26 -78.94 34.80 9.68
N GLY A 27 -79.80 34.93 8.66
CA GLY A 27 -80.76 36.04 8.49
C GLY A 27 -81.63 35.87 7.24
N LEU A 28 -82.91 35.51 7.43
CA LEU A 28 -84.02 35.62 6.44
C LEU A 28 -84.11 37.09 5.95
N VAL A 29 -84.62 37.47 4.78
CA VAL A 29 -85.86 37.14 4.06
C VAL A 29 -85.74 37.70 2.63
N GLY A 30 -86.38 37.09 1.62
CA GLY A 30 -86.58 37.76 0.31
C GLY A 30 -86.71 36.82 -0.88
N SER A 31 -87.93 36.33 -1.11
CA SER A 31 -88.32 35.54 -2.28
C SER A 31 -88.30 36.37 -3.57
N SER A 32 -87.68 35.86 -4.64
CA SER A 32 -88.28 35.89 -6.00
C SER A 32 -87.42 35.13 -7.03
N MET A 33 -87.99 34.02 -7.51
CA MET A 33 -88.00 33.55 -8.91
C MET A 33 -86.66 33.23 -9.61
N LEU A 34 -86.33 31.93 -9.65
CA LEU A 34 -85.62 31.32 -10.78
C LEU A 34 -86.43 30.10 -11.28
N PRO A 35 -86.56 29.90 -12.60
CA PRO A 35 -87.42 28.88 -13.21
C PRO A 35 -86.85 27.45 -13.06
N PRO A 36 -87.69 26.40 -13.23
CA PRO A 36 -87.29 25.02 -12.99
C PRO A 36 -86.33 24.53 -14.08
N ILE A 37 -85.13 24.11 -13.68
CA ILE A 37 -84.24 23.33 -14.54
C ILE A 37 -84.84 21.94 -14.72
N SER A 38 -84.92 21.54 -15.99
CA SER A 38 -85.45 20.30 -16.52
C SER A 38 -84.83 19.05 -15.89
N LYS A 39 -85.68 18.04 -15.73
CA LYS A 39 -85.33 16.65 -15.43
C LYS A 39 -84.46 16.06 -16.55
N GLU A 40 -83.15 16.22 -16.49
CA GLU A 40 -82.18 15.42 -17.28
C GLU A 40 -80.93 15.03 -16.48
N SER A 41 -81.03 14.93 -15.15
CA SER A 41 -79.88 14.59 -14.28
C SER A 41 -80.03 13.26 -13.53
N THR A 42 -80.71 12.27 -14.12
CA THR A 42 -80.85 10.92 -13.53
C THR A 42 -80.37 9.77 -14.42
N VAL A 43 -79.51 10.03 -15.40
CA VAL A 43 -78.92 8.95 -16.24
C VAL A 43 -77.41 8.76 -16.05
N TYR A 44 -76.70 9.61 -15.31
CA TYR A 44 -75.24 9.47 -15.10
C TYR A 44 -74.78 9.01 -13.71
N ASN A 45 -75.64 8.35 -12.92
CA ASN A 45 -75.21 7.80 -11.62
C ASN A 45 -75.29 6.26 -11.49
N ASN A 46 -75.60 5.53 -12.56
CA ASN A 46 -75.73 4.06 -12.51
C ASN A 46 -74.93 3.32 -13.61
N VAL A 47 -73.68 3.71 -13.89
CA VAL A 47 -72.73 2.85 -14.64
C VAL A 47 -71.44 2.60 -13.85
N ALA A 48 -71.54 2.59 -12.52
CA ALA A 48 -70.47 2.16 -11.64
C ALA A 48 -70.79 0.80 -11.01
N MET A 49 -71.29 -0.18 -11.79
CA MET A 49 -71.32 -1.61 -11.46
C MET A 49 -71.75 -2.43 -12.70
N ALA A 50 -70.92 -2.49 -13.74
CA ALA A 50 -70.97 -3.54 -14.79
C ALA A 50 -69.79 -3.42 -15.79
N ALA A 51 -68.55 -3.53 -15.30
CA ALA A 51 -67.39 -4.03 -16.06
C ALA A 51 -66.24 -4.15 -15.05
N GLY A 52 -65.66 -5.35 -14.89
CA GLY A 52 -64.48 -5.57 -14.05
C GLY A 52 -63.24 -4.93 -14.63
N VAL A 53 -63.17 -3.60 -14.63
CA VAL A 53 -61.97 -2.84 -14.98
C VAL A 53 -61.25 -2.51 -13.68
N ALA A 54 -60.13 -3.19 -13.47
CA ALA A 54 -59.17 -2.85 -12.42
C ALA A 54 -58.77 -1.38 -12.56
N ILE A 55 -58.85 -0.60 -11.48
CA ILE A 55 -58.37 0.80 -11.44
C ILE A 55 -57.03 0.94 -10.72
N LEU A 56 -56.46 -0.16 -10.23
CA LEU A 56 -55.18 -0.17 -9.51
C LEU A 56 -54.08 -0.66 -10.45
N ALA A 57 -52.94 0.05 -10.44
CA ALA A 57 -51.76 -0.37 -11.17
C ALA A 57 -51.07 -1.56 -10.46
N PRO A 58 -50.33 -2.41 -11.19
CA PRO A 58 -49.61 -3.54 -10.62
C PRO A 58 -48.59 -3.09 -9.56
N THR A 59 -48.35 -3.91 -8.54
CA THR A 59 -47.27 -3.69 -7.57
C THR A 59 -45.97 -4.32 -8.09
N ILE A 60 -44.85 -3.59 -8.03
CA ILE A 60 -43.53 -4.08 -8.46
C ILE A 60 -42.66 -4.38 -7.22
N SER A 61 -42.14 -5.60 -7.13
CA SER A 61 -41.14 -6.04 -6.17
C SER A 61 -39.80 -6.26 -6.86
N VAL A 62 -38.70 -5.87 -6.20
CA VAL A 62 -37.34 -5.91 -6.77
C VAL A 62 -36.40 -6.62 -5.81
N SER A 63 -35.54 -7.50 -6.36
CA SER A 63 -34.48 -8.17 -5.61
C SER A 63 -33.19 -8.30 -6.44
N GLY A 64 -32.09 -8.69 -5.80
CA GLY A 64 -30.78 -8.88 -6.46
C GLY A 64 -29.88 -7.64 -6.50
N ASN A 65 -30.26 -6.55 -5.82
CA ASN A 65 -29.40 -5.39 -5.67
C ASN A 65 -28.21 -5.71 -4.73
N PRO A 66 -26.95 -5.40 -5.09
CA PRO A 66 -25.81 -5.75 -4.25
C PRO A 66 -25.82 -5.00 -2.91
N THR A 67 -25.51 -5.72 -1.84
CA THR A 67 -25.38 -5.16 -0.48
C THR A 67 -23.94 -4.80 -0.13
N SER A 68 -22.96 -5.34 -0.87
CA SER A 68 -21.54 -5.01 -0.83
C SER A 68 -21.05 -4.61 -2.21
N TRP A 69 -19.92 -3.92 -2.27
CA TRP A 69 -19.23 -3.67 -3.53
C TRP A 69 -18.90 -4.97 -4.26
N GLN A 70 -19.02 -4.96 -5.58
CA GLN A 70 -18.70 -6.09 -6.45
C GLN A 70 -18.15 -5.62 -7.80
N ASN A 71 -17.28 -6.43 -8.40
CA ASN A 71 -16.68 -6.21 -9.71
C ASN A 71 -17.36 -6.94 -10.87
N THR A 72 -18.61 -7.34 -10.67
CA THR A 72 -19.43 -8.04 -11.67
C THR A 72 -20.78 -7.35 -11.85
N ASP A 73 -21.48 -7.73 -12.93
CA ASP A 73 -22.84 -7.26 -13.18
C ASP A 73 -23.78 -7.69 -12.04
N ALA A 74 -24.69 -6.79 -11.63
CA ALA A 74 -25.76 -7.16 -10.72
C ALA A 74 -26.95 -7.71 -11.52
N THR A 75 -27.44 -8.90 -11.18
CA THR A 75 -28.66 -9.45 -11.78
C THR A 75 -29.86 -9.00 -10.95
N ILE A 76 -30.68 -8.12 -11.52
CA ILE A 76 -31.86 -7.57 -10.86
C ILE A 76 -33.08 -8.37 -11.31
N SER A 77 -33.80 -8.90 -10.33
CA SER A 77 -35.03 -9.67 -10.55
C SER A 77 -36.24 -8.80 -10.22
N ILE A 78 -37.21 -8.81 -11.12
CA ILE A 78 -38.46 -8.06 -11.03
C ILE A 78 -39.62 -9.03 -10.95
N THR A 79 -40.49 -8.81 -9.97
CA THR A 79 -41.77 -9.51 -9.85
C THR A 79 -42.88 -8.48 -9.77
N ALA A 80 -43.86 -8.56 -10.67
CA ALA A 80 -45.05 -7.74 -10.63
C ALA A 80 -46.25 -8.57 -10.14
N ALA A 81 -47.14 -7.95 -9.36
CA ALA A 81 -48.35 -8.58 -8.86
C ALA A 81 -49.55 -7.65 -9.08
N ASP A 82 -50.66 -8.22 -9.57
CA ASP A 82 -51.93 -7.54 -9.74
C ASP A 82 -53.08 -8.54 -9.59
N GLU A 83 -54.22 -8.10 -9.04
CA GLU A 83 -55.40 -8.95 -8.83
C GLU A 83 -56.01 -9.47 -10.15
N ASN A 84 -55.85 -8.73 -11.24
CA ASN A 84 -56.38 -9.06 -12.57
C ASN A 84 -55.31 -9.66 -13.48
N GLY A 85 -54.11 -9.87 -12.92
CA GLY A 85 -52.96 -10.46 -13.59
C GLY A 85 -52.12 -9.44 -14.37
N VAL A 86 -50.82 -9.73 -14.42
CA VAL A 86 -49.84 -8.91 -15.14
C VAL A 86 -49.78 -9.35 -16.60
N ALA A 87 -49.78 -8.40 -17.53
CA ALA A 87 -49.61 -8.65 -18.96
C ALA A 87 -48.12 -8.72 -19.32
N SER A 88 -47.34 -7.70 -18.96
CA SER A 88 -45.91 -7.65 -19.29
C SER A 88 -45.10 -6.74 -18.37
N ILE A 89 -43.77 -6.90 -18.41
CA ILE A 89 -42.79 -6.02 -17.79
C ILE A 89 -41.91 -5.44 -18.90
N THR A 90 -41.77 -4.11 -18.93
CA THR A 90 -40.79 -3.39 -19.76
C THR A 90 -39.53 -3.13 -18.95
N LEU A 91 -38.40 -3.62 -19.46
CA LEU A 91 -37.06 -3.49 -18.88
C LEU A 91 -36.41 -2.13 -19.22
N PRO A 92 -35.28 -1.77 -18.56
CA PRO A 92 -34.65 -0.46 -18.76
C PRO A 92 -34.12 -0.19 -20.17
N ASP A 93 -33.84 -1.24 -20.95
CA ASP A 93 -33.44 -1.19 -22.35
C ASP A 93 -34.63 -1.07 -23.32
N GLY A 94 -35.87 -1.08 -22.79
CA GLY A 94 -37.11 -1.08 -23.57
C GLY A 94 -37.60 -2.47 -23.96
N THR A 95 -36.87 -3.55 -23.64
CA THR A 95 -37.31 -4.92 -23.90
C THR A 95 -38.57 -5.23 -23.12
N VAL A 96 -39.59 -5.77 -23.79
CA VAL A 96 -40.86 -6.18 -23.17
C VAL A 96 -40.86 -7.68 -22.96
N VAL A 97 -41.02 -8.11 -21.70
CA VAL A 97 -41.12 -9.51 -21.28
C VAL A 97 -42.56 -9.80 -20.89
N ASN A 98 -43.21 -10.75 -21.55
CA ASN A 98 -44.57 -11.15 -21.21
C ASN A 98 -44.59 -11.95 -19.90
N GLY A 99 -45.58 -11.68 -19.06
CA GLY A 99 -45.76 -12.32 -17.75
C GLY A 99 -45.41 -11.42 -16.57
N SER A 100 -45.40 -12.02 -15.37
CA SER A 100 -45.26 -11.34 -14.09
C SER A 100 -43.82 -11.29 -13.55
N THR A 101 -42.85 -11.88 -14.25
CA THR A 101 -41.45 -11.89 -13.83
C THR A 101 -40.53 -11.54 -14.99
N ALA A 102 -39.45 -10.84 -14.68
CA ALA A 102 -38.38 -10.51 -15.62
C ALA A 102 -37.08 -10.27 -14.85
N SER A 103 -35.94 -10.28 -15.56
CA SER A 103 -34.67 -9.88 -14.98
C SER A 103 -33.82 -9.13 -16.00
N PHE A 104 -32.92 -8.29 -15.50
CA PHE A 104 -31.92 -7.61 -16.31
C PHE A 104 -30.58 -7.55 -15.57
N LYS A 105 -29.50 -7.33 -16.32
CA LYS A 105 -28.17 -7.10 -15.75
C LYS A 105 -27.87 -5.61 -15.67
N ALA A 106 -27.68 -5.10 -14.47
CA ALA A 106 -27.09 -3.78 -14.27
C ALA A 106 -25.57 -3.92 -14.43
N VAL A 107 -25.02 -3.28 -15.46
CA VAL A 107 -23.58 -3.35 -15.78
C VAL A 107 -22.75 -2.24 -15.14
N GLN A 108 -23.40 -1.20 -14.61
CA GLN A 108 -22.80 -0.04 -13.97
C GLN A 108 -23.73 0.54 -12.90
N ASN A 109 -23.21 1.42 -12.05
CA ASN A 109 -24.05 2.16 -11.12
C ASN A 109 -24.99 3.12 -11.87
N GLY A 110 -26.23 3.24 -11.41
CA GLY A 110 -27.22 4.08 -12.06
C GLY A 110 -28.64 3.83 -11.61
N SER A 111 -29.55 4.55 -12.25
CA SER A 111 -31.00 4.41 -12.09
C SER A 111 -31.58 3.65 -13.27
N TYR A 112 -32.30 2.57 -12.98
CA TYR A 112 -32.91 1.69 -13.96
C TYR A 112 -34.43 1.77 -13.83
N THR A 113 -35.10 2.18 -14.90
CA THR A 113 -36.57 2.31 -14.88
C THR A 113 -37.19 1.03 -15.43
N VAL A 114 -38.11 0.45 -14.67
CA VAL A 114 -38.93 -0.68 -15.11
C VAL A 114 -40.40 -0.29 -15.08
N LYS A 115 -41.19 -0.87 -15.98
CA LYS A 115 -42.64 -0.68 -16.03
C LYS A 115 -43.34 -2.02 -16.02
N ALA A 116 -44.45 -2.13 -15.30
CA ALA A 116 -45.32 -3.30 -15.36
C ALA A 116 -46.69 -2.86 -15.91
N LEU A 117 -47.19 -3.60 -16.89
CA LEU A 117 -48.50 -3.40 -17.51
C LEU A 117 -49.41 -4.56 -17.06
N ASP A 118 -50.57 -4.26 -16.50
CA ASP A 118 -51.59 -5.26 -16.21
C ASP A 118 -52.46 -5.60 -17.44
N LYS A 119 -53.36 -6.57 -17.30
CA LYS A 119 -54.29 -6.93 -18.39
C LYS A 119 -55.42 -5.92 -18.63
N ALA A 120 -55.66 -5.00 -17.69
CA ALA A 120 -56.67 -3.95 -17.79
C ALA A 120 -56.12 -2.67 -18.46
N GLY A 121 -54.81 -2.58 -18.69
CA GLY A 121 -54.14 -1.44 -19.31
C GLY A 121 -53.49 -0.47 -18.32
N ASN A 122 -53.48 -0.75 -17.02
CA ASN A 122 -52.82 0.11 -16.03
C ASN A 122 -51.31 -0.15 -15.99
N VAL A 123 -50.54 0.92 -15.79
CA VAL A 123 -49.07 0.87 -15.80
C VAL A 123 -48.52 1.33 -14.45
N ALA A 124 -47.67 0.51 -13.85
CA ALA A 124 -46.81 0.92 -12.73
C ALA A 124 -45.39 1.18 -13.22
N THR A 125 -44.71 2.18 -12.66
CA THR A 125 -43.32 2.52 -12.97
C THR A 125 -42.50 2.52 -11.70
N GLN A 126 -41.36 1.83 -11.69
CA GLN A 126 -40.42 1.81 -10.57
C GLN A 126 -39.01 2.18 -11.05
N ILE A 127 -38.34 3.05 -10.30
CA ILE A 127 -36.92 3.36 -10.49
C ILE A 127 -36.12 2.53 -9.49
N ILE A 128 -35.13 1.79 -9.99
CA ILE A 128 -34.25 0.92 -9.23
C ILE A 128 -32.87 1.56 -9.22
N THR A 129 -32.33 1.87 -8.04
CA THR A 129 -30.99 2.44 -7.90
C THR A 129 -29.98 1.34 -7.59
N VAL A 130 -28.97 1.20 -8.44
CA VAL A 130 -27.81 0.33 -8.23
C VAL A 130 -26.59 1.20 -8.01
N ASN A 131 -25.85 1.00 -6.90
CA ASN A 131 -24.77 1.88 -6.47
C ASN A 131 -23.54 1.15 -5.88
N LYS A 132 -23.42 -0.15 -6.14
CA LYS A 132 -22.39 -1.03 -5.57
C LYS A 132 -21.65 -1.89 -6.60
N ILE A 133 -21.60 -1.44 -7.85
CA ILE A 133 -20.79 -2.04 -8.92
C ILE A 133 -19.57 -1.16 -9.14
N ASP A 134 -18.39 -1.75 -9.04
CA ASP A 134 -17.13 -1.11 -9.41
C ASP A 134 -16.24 -2.13 -10.12
N LYS A 135 -15.92 -1.84 -11.37
CA LYS A 135 -15.10 -2.70 -12.25
C LYS A 135 -13.76 -2.04 -12.59
N THR A 136 -13.48 -0.90 -11.98
CA THR A 136 -12.28 -0.12 -12.24
C THR A 136 -11.20 -0.64 -11.32
N ALA A 137 -10.04 -0.99 -11.88
CA ALA A 137 -8.92 -1.39 -11.04
C ALA A 137 -8.35 -0.16 -10.29
N PRO A 138 -7.94 -0.33 -9.01
CA PRO A 138 -7.22 0.72 -8.29
C PRO A 138 -5.89 1.07 -8.98
N ILE A 139 -5.35 2.25 -8.63
CA ILE A 139 -3.98 2.61 -9.00
C ILE A 139 -3.00 1.63 -8.35
N ALA A 140 -1.86 1.38 -9.01
CA ALA A 140 -0.81 0.52 -8.47
C ALA A 140 -0.24 1.09 -7.15
N PRO A 141 0.15 0.23 -6.19
CA PRO A 141 0.76 0.67 -4.95
C PRO A 141 2.15 1.27 -5.19
N THR A 142 2.60 2.10 -4.25
CA THR A 142 3.99 2.57 -4.22
C THR A 142 4.79 1.74 -3.23
N ILE A 143 5.90 1.15 -3.68
CA ILE A 143 6.87 0.48 -2.80
C ILE A 143 7.98 1.45 -2.48
N ILE A 144 8.13 1.81 -1.21
CA ILE A 144 9.18 2.68 -0.70
C ILE A 144 10.22 1.83 0.02
N LYS A 145 11.47 1.97 -0.42
CA LYS A 145 12.62 1.35 0.23
C LYS A 145 13.27 2.37 1.16
N ASN A 146 13.32 2.06 2.45
CA ASN A 146 14.04 2.85 3.45
C ASN A 146 15.27 2.08 3.89
N GLU A 147 16.45 2.62 3.63
CA GLU A 147 17.74 2.04 4.02
C GLU A 147 18.26 2.78 5.25
N ASP A 148 18.62 2.03 6.28
CA ASP A 148 19.33 2.56 7.44
C ASP A 148 20.51 1.66 7.81
N ASP A 149 21.21 2.06 8.87
CA ASP A 149 22.38 1.38 9.38
C ASP A 149 22.10 -0.03 9.91
N TYR A 150 20.82 -0.34 10.15
CA TYR A 150 20.33 -1.55 10.78
C TYR A 150 19.60 -2.47 9.80
N GLY A 151 19.39 -2.06 8.54
CA GLY A 151 18.78 -2.90 7.51
C GLY A 151 18.01 -2.13 6.44
N ILE A 152 17.08 -2.84 5.82
CA ILE A 152 16.13 -2.28 4.86
C ILE A 152 14.73 -2.48 5.41
N ASN A 153 13.99 -1.38 5.51
CA ASN A 153 12.57 -1.36 5.80
C ASN A 153 11.80 -1.09 4.51
N ILE A 154 10.80 -1.92 4.22
CA ILE A 154 9.91 -1.76 3.07
C ILE A 154 8.57 -1.23 3.55
N THR A 155 8.19 -0.08 2.99
CA THR A 155 6.86 0.50 3.21
C THR A 155 6.07 0.40 1.91
N MET A 156 4.88 -0.17 1.97
CA MET A 156 3.97 -0.23 0.83
C MET A 156 2.81 0.71 1.09
N LEU A 157 2.62 1.67 0.19
CA LEU A 157 1.47 2.57 0.23
C LEU A 157 0.47 2.11 -0.83
N PRO A 158 -0.82 1.93 -0.47
CA PRO A 158 -1.84 1.59 -1.45
C PRO A 158 -1.95 2.67 -2.52
N GLY A 159 -2.28 2.26 -3.75
CA GLY A 159 -2.75 3.20 -4.76
C GLY A 159 -4.17 3.66 -4.44
N ASN A 160 -4.64 4.71 -5.11
CA ASN A 160 -5.98 5.23 -4.88
C ASN A 160 -7.03 4.49 -5.72
N ASP A 161 -8.23 4.35 -5.16
CA ASP A 161 -9.45 3.99 -5.89
C ASP A 161 -10.54 5.02 -5.61
N ILE A 162 -11.23 5.49 -6.66
CA ILE A 162 -12.21 6.58 -6.56
C ILE A 162 -13.62 6.05 -6.31
N ASP A 163 -13.91 4.82 -6.73
CA ASP A 163 -15.26 4.27 -6.76
C ASP A 163 -15.56 3.47 -5.48
N SER A 164 -15.06 2.24 -5.37
CA SER A 164 -15.29 1.41 -4.19
C SER A 164 -14.34 1.72 -3.03
N GLY A 165 -13.26 2.45 -3.29
CA GLY A 165 -12.19 2.74 -2.35
C GLY A 165 -11.28 1.54 -2.12
N VAL A 166 -10.13 1.78 -1.48
CA VAL A 166 -9.13 0.74 -1.24
C VAL A 166 -9.55 -0.20 -0.12
N LYS A 167 -9.31 -1.50 -0.30
CA LYS A 167 -9.45 -2.51 0.75
C LYS A 167 -8.10 -2.82 1.40
N GLU A 168 -7.11 -3.25 0.60
CA GLU A 168 -5.83 -3.74 1.12
C GLU A 168 -4.69 -3.68 0.10
N VAL A 169 -3.48 -3.94 0.57
CA VAL A 169 -2.29 -4.16 -0.28
C VAL A 169 -1.78 -5.56 0.01
N ASP A 170 -1.63 -6.33 -1.06
CA ASP A 170 -1.01 -7.64 -1.02
C ASP A 170 0.39 -7.58 -1.61
N TYR A 171 1.28 -8.41 -1.07
CA TYR A 171 2.65 -8.53 -1.53
C TYR A 171 3.04 -9.99 -1.77
N SER A 172 3.97 -10.18 -2.69
CA SER A 172 4.65 -11.46 -2.94
C SER A 172 6.15 -11.23 -2.93
N VAL A 173 6.89 -12.19 -2.40
CA VAL A 173 8.35 -12.21 -2.37
C VAL A 173 8.81 -13.39 -3.20
N ASP A 174 9.73 -13.16 -4.13
CA ASP A 174 10.38 -14.20 -4.92
C ASP A 174 9.39 -15.13 -5.64
N GLU A 175 8.30 -14.53 -6.14
CA GLU A 175 7.21 -15.23 -6.83
C GLU A 175 6.43 -16.24 -5.96
N GLY A 176 6.56 -16.12 -4.63
CA GLY A 176 5.72 -16.84 -3.69
C GLY A 176 4.25 -16.40 -3.73
N SER A 177 3.42 -17.05 -2.91
CA SER A 177 2.02 -16.67 -2.74
C SER A 177 1.88 -15.24 -2.23
N TYR A 178 0.82 -14.57 -2.66
CA TYR A 178 0.47 -13.25 -2.15
C TYR A 178 -0.02 -13.33 -0.70
N GLU A 179 0.46 -12.40 0.13
CA GLU A 179 0.03 -12.19 1.51
C GLU A 179 -0.32 -10.73 1.76
N LEU A 180 -1.15 -10.46 2.78
CA LEU A 180 -1.47 -9.12 3.24
C LEU A 180 -0.22 -8.36 3.70
N TYR A 181 -0.05 -7.12 3.27
CA TYR A 181 1.07 -6.26 3.69
C TYR A 181 1.16 -6.08 5.22
N SER A 182 0.04 -6.17 5.95
CA SER A 182 0.07 -6.15 7.43
C SER A 182 0.85 -7.31 8.06
N LYS A 183 1.10 -8.38 7.30
CA LYS A 183 1.96 -9.51 7.69
C LYS A 183 3.41 -9.34 7.24
N PHE A 184 3.72 -8.29 6.48
CA PHE A 184 5.08 -8.02 6.02
C PHE A 184 5.97 -7.81 7.25
N PRO A 185 7.07 -8.57 7.40
CA PRO A 185 7.86 -8.51 8.61
C PRO A 185 8.57 -7.16 8.70
N SER A 186 8.47 -6.51 9.86
CA SER A 186 9.06 -5.21 10.15
C SER A 186 10.59 -5.19 10.09
N ASN A 187 11.21 -6.37 9.98
CA ASN A 187 12.65 -6.57 9.88
C ASN A 187 12.99 -7.49 8.70
N PHE A 188 12.23 -7.44 7.61
CA PHE A 188 12.34 -8.31 6.43
C PHE A 188 13.79 -8.55 5.98
N CYS A 189 14.66 -7.54 6.02
CA CYS A 189 16.07 -7.67 5.64
C CYS A 189 17.05 -8.02 6.77
N ASN A 190 16.59 -8.13 8.02
CA ASN A 190 17.41 -8.54 9.18
C ASN A 190 17.20 -10.02 9.52
N THR A 191 16.01 -10.57 9.23
CA THR A 191 15.68 -12.00 9.38
C THR A 191 15.98 -12.81 8.11
N ILE A 192 15.98 -12.19 6.93
CA ILE A 192 16.40 -12.82 5.68
C ILE A 192 17.89 -12.53 5.48
N MET A 193 18.69 -13.24 6.27
CA MET A 193 20.14 -13.11 6.37
C MET A 193 20.85 -13.68 5.13
N LEU A 194 20.64 -13.11 3.93
CA LEU A 194 21.42 -13.47 2.74
C LEU A 194 21.56 -12.32 1.73
N PRO A 195 22.66 -12.29 0.97
CA PRO A 195 22.77 -11.65 -0.35
C PRO A 195 22.02 -12.40 -1.41
N ARG A 196 20.70 -12.35 -1.29
CA ARG A 196 19.83 -12.80 -2.37
C ARG A 196 19.12 -11.59 -2.94
N PHE A 197 19.15 -11.49 -4.27
CA PHE A 197 18.21 -10.64 -5.00
C PHE A 197 16.82 -11.10 -4.62
N TYR A 198 16.02 -10.19 -4.05
CA TYR A 198 14.61 -10.45 -3.87
C TYR A 198 13.81 -9.60 -4.84
N ILE A 199 12.76 -10.22 -5.38
CA ILE A 199 11.74 -9.54 -6.18
C ILE A 199 10.53 -9.40 -5.28
N ILE A 200 10.24 -8.17 -4.86
CA ILE A 200 8.98 -7.87 -4.18
C ILE A 200 8.00 -7.37 -5.24
N LYS A 201 6.87 -8.04 -5.34
CA LYS A 201 5.72 -7.61 -6.12
C LYS A 201 4.65 -7.13 -5.14
N ALA A 202 3.96 -6.05 -5.46
CA ALA A 202 2.83 -5.58 -4.66
C ALA A 202 1.68 -5.14 -5.57
N LYS A 203 0.45 -5.37 -5.12
CA LYS A 203 -0.78 -4.92 -5.78
C LYS A 203 -1.76 -4.38 -4.75
N THR A 204 -2.55 -3.39 -5.15
CA THR A 204 -3.65 -2.83 -4.36
C THR A 204 -4.94 -3.55 -4.76
N ILE A 205 -5.76 -3.89 -3.77
CA ILE A 205 -7.08 -4.50 -3.95
C ILE A 205 -8.11 -3.51 -3.42
N ASP A 206 -9.16 -3.26 -4.19
CA ASP A 206 -10.27 -2.38 -3.78
C ASP A 206 -11.39 -3.15 -3.05
N ASN A 207 -12.44 -2.44 -2.62
CA ASN A 207 -13.55 -3.07 -1.91
C ASN A 207 -14.48 -3.90 -2.82
N ALA A 208 -14.41 -3.73 -4.14
CA ALA A 208 -15.14 -4.54 -5.11
C ALA A 208 -14.38 -5.82 -5.53
N GLY A 209 -13.10 -5.94 -5.15
CA GLY A 209 -12.21 -7.04 -5.47
C GLY A 209 -11.44 -6.86 -6.78
N ASN A 210 -11.36 -5.66 -7.35
CA ASN A 210 -10.47 -5.39 -8.48
C ASN A 210 -9.02 -5.28 -7.99
N GLU A 211 -8.09 -5.74 -8.82
CA GLU A 211 -6.66 -5.71 -8.54
C GLU A 211 -5.97 -4.67 -9.43
N SER A 212 -5.08 -3.87 -8.84
CA SER A 212 -4.23 -2.97 -9.59
C SER A 212 -3.22 -3.74 -10.45
N LYS A 213 -2.53 -3.01 -11.35
CA LYS A 213 -1.24 -3.48 -11.86
C LYS A 213 -0.25 -3.71 -10.71
N GLU A 214 0.69 -4.63 -10.94
CA GLU A 214 1.77 -4.90 -9.99
C GLU A 214 2.84 -3.80 -10.03
N THR A 215 3.34 -3.44 -8.86
CA THR A 215 4.59 -2.68 -8.70
C THR A 215 5.71 -3.62 -8.28
N PHE A 216 6.91 -3.40 -8.83
CA PHE A 216 8.08 -4.24 -8.60
C PHE A 216 9.15 -3.46 -7.85
N LEU A 217 9.75 -4.11 -6.86
CA LEU A 217 11.02 -3.70 -6.29
C LEU A 217 12.00 -4.85 -6.44
N ILE A 218 13.03 -4.63 -7.26
CA ILE A 218 14.19 -5.51 -7.35
C ILE A 218 15.26 -4.89 -6.47
N ASN A 219 15.54 -5.49 -5.32
CA ASN A 219 16.59 -5.00 -4.48
C ASN A 219 17.94 -5.65 -4.83
N ASN A 220 18.86 -4.84 -5.35
CA ASN A 220 20.26 -5.22 -5.57
C ASN A 220 21.17 -4.89 -4.38
N ASN A 221 20.64 -4.27 -3.32
CA ASN A 221 21.44 -3.72 -2.22
C ASN A 221 21.32 -4.56 -0.97
N LEU A 222 22.45 -5.11 -0.63
CA LEU A 222 22.68 -6.02 0.46
C LEU A 222 23.11 -5.26 1.71
N PRO A 223 22.37 -5.30 2.84
CA PRO A 223 22.87 -4.84 4.12
C PRO A 223 23.62 -5.97 4.88
N PRO A 224 24.83 -6.36 4.43
CA PRO A 224 25.90 -6.84 5.33
C PRO A 224 27.20 -6.05 5.14
N ALA A 225 27.20 -5.01 4.30
CA ALA A 225 28.40 -4.20 4.05
C ALA A 225 28.79 -3.32 5.25
N LYS A 226 27.89 -2.96 6.16
CA LYS A 226 28.18 -1.90 7.15
C LYS A 226 29.13 -2.35 8.27
N VAL A 227 28.95 -3.53 8.86
CA VAL A 227 29.85 -4.04 9.92
C VAL A 227 31.21 -4.43 9.34
N GLY A 228 31.22 -5.19 8.24
CA GLY A 228 32.46 -5.61 7.56
C GLY A 228 33.29 -4.42 7.06
N VAL A 229 32.67 -3.44 6.39
CA VAL A 229 33.39 -2.24 5.90
C VAL A 229 33.85 -1.35 7.05
N THR A 230 33.07 -1.22 8.13
CA THR A 230 33.50 -0.44 9.30
C THR A 230 34.75 -1.05 9.93
N LEU A 231 34.77 -2.37 10.15
CA LEU A 231 35.93 -3.04 10.74
C LEU A 231 37.16 -3.05 9.80
N ILE A 232 36.97 -3.19 8.48
CA ILE A 232 38.05 -3.02 7.49
C ILE A 232 38.62 -1.60 7.56
N ASN A 233 37.78 -0.58 7.70
CA ASN A 233 38.23 0.82 7.82
C ASN A 233 38.99 1.05 9.13
N VAL A 234 38.53 0.47 10.25
CA VAL A 234 39.24 0.52 11.54
C VAL A 234 40.61 -0.15 11.40
N ALA A 235 40.66 -1.40 10.92
CA ALA A 235 41.90 -2.13 10.68
C ALA A 235 42.86 -1.37 9.74
N GLY A 236 42.34 -0.68 8.73
CA GLY A 236 43.14 0.11 7.80
C GLY A 236 43.72 1.39 8.41
N LYS A 237 43.09 1.93 9.46
CA LYS A 237 43.55 3.11 10.22
C LYS A 237 44.54 2.74 11.32
N THR A 238 44.20 1.74 12.12
CA THR A 238 44.99 1.35 13.29
C THR A 238 46.17 0.47 12.91
N LEU A 239 46.03 -0.34 11.86
CA LEU A 239 46.99 -1.37 11.47
C LEU A 239 47.29 -2.39 12.58
N ALA A 240 46.43 -2.47 13.60
CA ALA A 240 46.57 -3.40 14.70
C ALA A 240 46.12 -4.80 14.28
N GLN A 241 46.86 -5.83 14.71
CA GLN A 241 46.53 -7.21 14.38
C GLN A 241 45.16 -7.62 14.92
N SER A 242 44.78 -7.15 16.11
CA SER A 242 43.46 -7.39 16.71
C SER A 242 42.31 -6.87 15.83
N ASP A 243 42.49 -5.71 15.19
CA ASP A 243 41.46 -5.11 14.34
C ASP A 243 41.39 -5.82 12.98
N ILE A 244 42.53 -6.29 12.46
CA ILE A 244 42.60 -7.14 11.26
C ILE A 244 41.89 -8.48 11.52
N ASP A 245 42.07 -9.07 12.69
CA ASP A 245 41.43 -10.33 13.07
C ASP A 245 39.93 -10.14 13.28
N ALA A 246 39.50 -9.04 13.92
CA ALA A 246 38.10 -8.67 14.02
C ALA A 246 37.45 -8.46 12.65
N ALA A 247 38.16 -7.78 11.73
CA ALA A 247 37.71 -7.61 10.35
C ALA A 247 37.61 -8.95 9.60
N GLN A 248 38.60 -9.85 9.76
CA GLN A 248 38.55 -11.18 9.15
C GLN A 248 37.39 -12.02 9.71
N ALA A 249 37.20 -12.04 11.04
CA ALA A 249 36.11 -12.76 11.66
C ALA A 249 34.74 -12.24 11.18
N ALA A 250 34.60 -10.93 10.98
CA ALA A 250 33.39 -10.35 10.41
C ALA A 250 33.19 -10.78 8.94
N ILE A 251 34.25 -10.82 8.12
CA ILE A 251 34.20 -11.32 6.73
C ILE A 251 33.86 -12.81 6.68
N ASP A 252 34.45 -13.62 7.56
CA ASP A 252 34.23 -15.06 7.62
C ASP A 252 32.79 -15.36 8.05
N SER A 253 32.26 -14.57 8.98
CA SER A 253 30.87 -14.61 9.44
C SER A 253 29.87 -14.07 8.41
N LEU A 254 30.32 -13.55 7.26
CA LEU A 254 29.41 -13.13 6.19
C LEU A 254 28.62 -14.35 5.66
N PRO A 255 27.31 -14.19 5.40
CA PRO A 255 26.46 -15.25 4.90
C PRO A 255 26.92 -15.83 3.55
N GLN A 256 26.45 -17.05 3.24
CA GLN A 256 26.68 -17.70 1.94
C GLN A 256 26.06 -16.87 0.80
N GLY A 257 26.74 -16.80 -0.35
CA GLY A 257 26.35 -15.96 -1.48
C GLY A 257 26.91 -14.52 -1.46
N VAL A 258 27.59 -14.09 -0.38
CA VAL A 258 28.24 -12.76 -0.37
C VAL A 258 29.53 -12.92 -1.15
N ASP A 259 29.79 -12.02 -2.10
CA ASP A 259 31.11 -11.95 -2.71
C ASP A 259 32.14 -11.45 -1.69
N LYS A 260 32.72 -12.40 -0.94
CA LYS A 260 33.79 -12.15 0.04
C LYS A 260 35.09 -11.70 -0.64
N ALA A 261 35.24 -11.88 -1.95
CA ALA A 261 36.51 -11.62 -2.64
C ALA A 261 36.90 -10.15 -2.54
N LYS A 262 35.93 -9.23 -2.72
CA LYS A 262 36.17 -7.77 -2.62
C LYS A 262 36.71 -7.37 -1.24
N TYR A 263 36.08 -7.84 -0.16
CA TYR A 263 36.50 -7.53 1.21
C TYR A 263 37.83 -8.18 1.57
N ASN A 264 38.04 -9.43 1.16
CA ASN A 264 39.31 -10.13 1.35
C ASN A 264 40.47 -9.47 0.59
N ILE A 265 40.21 -8.88 -0.58
CA ILE A 265 41.22 -8.08 -1.32
C ILE A 265 41.60 -6.83 -0.52
N GLN A 266 40.62 -6.09 0.00
CA GLN A 266 40.88 -4.90 0.82
C GLN A 266 41.68 -5.27 2.09
N LEU A 267 41.26 -6.31 2.80
CA LEU A 267 41.95 -6.78 4.00
C LEU A 267 43.36 -7.30 3.70
N ARG A 268 43.56 -7.95 2.54
CA ARG A 268 44.90 -8.35 2.06
C ARG A 268 45.81 -7.13 1.85
N GLY A 269 45.29 -6.05 1.26
CA GLY A 269 46.04 -4.80 1.13
C GLY A 269 46.46 -4.19 2.47
N ILE A 270 45.60 -4.27 3.49
CA ILE A 270 45.92 -3.85 4.86
C ILE A 270 47.02 -4.74 5.46
N ARG A 271 46.91 -6.07 5.34
CA ARG A 271 47.94 -7.01 5.80
C ARG A 271 49.30 -6.75 5.14
N GLN A 272 49.33 -6.43 3.86
CA GLN A 272 50.56 -6.06 3.15
C GLN A 272 51.19 -4.77 3.69
N ARG A 273 50.37 -3.76 4.04
CA ARG A 273 50.86 -2.52 4.68
C ARG A 273 51.50 -2.80 6.04
N VAL A 274 50.91 -3.69 6.85
CA VAL A 274 51.50 -4.13 8.13
C VAL A 274 52.83 -4.85 7.90
N GLN A 275 52.88 -5.80 6.98
CA GLN A 275 54.11 -6.53 6.66
C GLN A 275 55.23 -5.59 6.18
N ALA A 276 54.90 -4.62 5.34
CA ALA A 276 55.86 -3.60 4.87
C ALA A 276 56.38 -2.74 6.03
N ALA A 277 55.51 -2.32 6.96
CA ALA A 277 55.91 -1.57 8.15
C ALA A 277 56.84 -2.38 9.06
N THR A 278 56.52 -3.65 9.32
CA THR A 278 57.37 -4.56 10.11
C THR A 278 58.73 -4.79 9.44
N ALA A 279 58.77 -4.97 8.12
CA ALA A 279 60.02 -5.12 7.39
C ALA A 279 60.94 -3.89 7.54
N GLN A 280 60.37 -2.68 7.52
CA GLN A 280 61.13 -1.45 7.78
C GLN A 280 61.68 -1.40 9.22
N GLN A 281 60.90 -1.83 10.21
CA GLN A 281 61.37 -1.91 11.60
C GLN A 281 62.52 -2.91 11.76
N ILE A 282 62.45 -4.07 11.10
CA ILE A 282 63.53 -5.06 11.08
C ILE A 282 64.81 -4.47 10.47
N VAL A 283 64.70 -3.71 9.37
CA VAL A 283 65.86 -3.04 8.76
C VAL A 283 66.49 -2.03 9.73
N LYS A 284 65.67 -1.25 10.44
CA LYS A 284 66.16 -0.30 11.46
C LYS A 284 66.86 -1.02 12.62
N ALA A 285 66.29 -2.13 13.11
CA ALA A 285 66.88 -2.94 14.18
C ALA A 285 68.23 -3.56 13.74
N ASN A 286 68.31 -4.10 12.52
CA ASN A 286 69.56 -4.62 11.97
C ASN A 286 70.65 -3.53 11.88
N TYR A 287 70.28 -2.34 11.42
CA TYR A 287 71.20 -1.21 11.35
C TYR A 287 71.70 -0.79 12.75
N ALA A 288 70.81 -0.72 13.73
CA ALA A 288 71.17 -0.43 15.11
C ALA A 288 72.13 -1.48 15.68
N LEU A 289 71.86 -2.78 15.50
CA LEU A 289 72.75 -3.87 15.92
C LEU A 289 74.14 -3.79 15.27
N MET A 290 74.19 -3.41 13.99
CA MET A 290 75.46 -3.18 13.29
C MET A 290 76.26 -2.04 13.94
N LEU A 291 75.61 -0.94 14.31
CA LEU A 291 76.25 0.17 15.03
C LEU A 291 76.73 -0.27 16.40
N THR A 292 75.89 -0.93 17.21
CA THR A 292 76.26 -1.45 18.53
C THR A 292 77.45 -2.39 18.45
N SER A 293 77.51 -3.25 17.43
CA SER A 293 78.64 -4.18 17.21
C SER A 293 79.97 -3.45 16.96
N ARG A 294 79.92 -2.26 16.34
CA ARG A 294 81.09 -1.43 16.03
C ARG A 294 81.52 -0.58 17.21
N THR A 295 80.57 0.07 17.89
CA THR A 295 80.87 1.03 18.96
C THR A 295 81.07 0.35 20.31
N ARG A 296 80.29 -0.71 20.57
CA ARG A 296 80.18 -1.44 21.85
C ARG A 296 79.78 -0.56 23.03
N LEU A 297 79.11 0.56 22.75
CA LEU A 297 78.63 1.48 23.77
C LEU A 297 77.26 1.03 24.31
N LYS A 298 77.06 1.18 25.62
CA LYS A 298 75.80 0.87 26.29
C LYS A 298 74.60 1.64 25.71
N VAL A 299 74.80 2.91 25.33
CA VAL A 299 73.74 3.74 24.72
C VAL A 299 73.24 3.19 23.38
N ASP A 300 74.14 2.70 22.52
CA ASP A 300 73.76 2.12 21.24
C ASP A 300 73.12 0.74 21.42
N TYR A 301 73.52 0.01 22.47
CA TYR A 301 72.88 -1.24 22.85
C TYR A 301 71.45 -1.01 23.30
N ASP A 302 71.21 -0.04 24.18
CA ASP A 302 69.88 0.29 24.71
C ASP A 302 68.93 0.73 23.58
N TYR A 303 69.45 1.49 22.61
CA TYR A 303 68.69 1.84 21.42
C TYR A 303 68.34 0.62 20.56
N ALA A 304 69.31 -0.26 20.28
CA ALA A 304 69.07 -1.49 19.52
C ALA A 304 68.09 -2.42 20.24
N GLU A 305 68.22 -2.57 21.56
CA GLU A 305 67.30 -3.33 22.39
C GLU A 305 65.88 -2.79 22.28
N SER A 306 65.69 -1.46 22.40
CA SER A 306 64.37 -0.85 22.29
C SER A 306 63.68 -1.14 20.95
N LEU A 307 64.46 -1.15 19.84
CA LEU A 307 63.94 -1.45 18.51
C LEU A 307 63.60 -2.94 18.35
N VAL A 308 64.44 -3.84 18.86
CA VAL A 308 64.20 -5.29 18.79
C VAL A 308 62.98 -5.68 19.64
N GLN A 309 62.84 -5.09 20.83
CA GLN A 309 61.71 -5.35 21.71
C GLN A 309 60.38 -4.85 21.14
N ALA A 310 60.40 -3.74 20.39
CA ALA A 310 59.22 -3.18 19.71
C ALA A 310 58.74 -4.02 18.51
N LEU A 311 59.53 -4.98 18.02
CA LEU A 311 59.11 -5.84 16.91
C LEU A 311 58.01 -6.82 17.35
N PRO A 312 57.08 -7.17 16.45
CA PRO A 312 56.18 -8.30 16.64
C PRO A 312 56.95 -9.62 16.80
N ASP A 313 56.39 -10.53 17.59
CA ASP A 313 56.99 -11.85 17.81
C ASP A 313 57.11 -12.62 16.48
N SER A 314 58.33 -12.99 16.15
CA SER A 314 58.70 -13.59 14.87
C SER A 314 60.06 -14.26 14.99
N SER A 315 60.36 -15.18 14.07
CA SER A 315 61.71 -15.76 13.97
C SER A 315 62.79 -14.68 13.76
N SER A 316 62.45 -13.60 13.03
CA SER A 316 63.33 -12.44 12.87
C SER A 316 63.61 -11.75 14.20
N LYS A 317 62.60 -11.48 15.03
CA LYS A 317 62.80 -10.91 16.38
C LYS A 317 63.66 -11.83 17.24
N THR A 318 63.39 -13.14 17.26
CA THR A 318 64.19 -14.12 17.99
C THR A 318 65.65 -14.11 17.56
N ASN A 319 65.91 -14.08 16.24
CA ASN A 319 67.27 -14.02 15.71
C ASN A 319 67.97 -12.71 16.10
N LEU A 320 67.31 -11.56 15.99
CA LEU A 320 67.84 -10.26 16.39
C LEU A 320 68.15 -10.21 17.89
N GLN A 321 67.28 -10.79 18.72
CA GLN A 321 67.48 -10.90 20.16
C GLN A 321 68.69 -11.78 20.50
N ASN A 322 68.87 -12.90 19.79
CA ASN A 322 70.06 -13.74 19.95
C ASN A 322 71.34 -12.97 19.60
N THR A 323 71.32 -12.19 18.51
CA THR A 323 72.43 -11.31 18.14
C THR A 323 72.70 -10.26 19.23
N LEU A 324 71.66 -9.63 19.77
CA LEU A 324 71.77 -8.66 20.86
C LEU A 324 72.42 -9.27 22.11
N ASN A 325 71.99 -10.47 22.50
CA ASN A 325 72.54 -11.21 23.65
C ASN A 325 74.02 -11.58 23.48
N LEU A 326 74.47 -11.82 22.25
CA LEU A 326 75.89 -12.05 21.96
C LEU A 326 76.70 -10.76 22.11
N ILE A 327 76.21 -9.63 21.59
CA ILE A 327 76.88 -8.33 21.68
C ILE A 327 77.01 -7.87 23.14
N LEU A 328 76.00 -8.15 23.98
CA LEU A 328 75.99 -7.80 25.41
C LEU A 328 77.25 -8.25 26.16
N LYS A 329 77.82 -9.40 25.77
CA LYS A 329 79.03 -9.98 26.41
C LYS A 329 80.30 -9.16 26.16
N TYR A 330 80.28 -8.23 25.21
CA TYR A 330 81.45 -7.49 24.74
C TYR A 330 81.29 -5.96 24.83
N LEU A 331 80.27 -5.48 25.56
CA LEU A 331 80.11 -4.05 25.82
C LEU A 331 81.31 -3.47 26.59
N LYS A 332 81.66 -2.23 26.29
CA LYS A 332 82.73 -1.47 26.94
C LYS A 332 82.18 -0.61 28.07
#